data_AF-A0A940TQN6-F1
#
_entry.id   AF-A0A940TQN6-F1
#
_cell.length_a   1.000
_cell.length_b   1.000
_cell.length_c   1.000
_cell.angle_alpha   90.00
_cell.angle_beta   90.00
_cell.angle_gamma   90.00
#
_symmetry.space_group_name_H-M   'P 1'
#
loop_
_entity.id
_entity.type
_entity.pdbx_description
1 polymer ?
#
loop_
_entity_poly.entity_id
_entity_poly.type
_entity_poly.pdbx_seq_one_letter_code
_entity_poly.pdbx_strand_id
1 'polypeptide(L)'
;MLKTIISLFLVAIGLFAPGLCLGQGLQTRPEQLVKLAPRLSPKVAELALNAARCADSKLEQGEANKLAVIDYSLPSVEKRFWVFDLNGPKLVSEELVAHGKNSGLDRAGKFSNRPGSLQSSLGLFGIGGRYTGKHGNSLRLIGLEQGINHLAEER
;
A
#
# COMPACT_ATOMS: atom_id res chain seq x y z
N MET A 1 60.49 11.02 -17.07
CA MET A 1 60.26 9.80 -17.87
C MET A 1 59.71 8.71 -16.96
N LEU A 2 58.72 7.98 -17.45
CA LEU A 2 58.29 6.63 -17.05
C LEU A 2 57.11 6.46 -16.06
N LYS A 3 55.93 6.28 -16.68
CA LYS A 3 54.90 5.21 -16.49
C LYS A 3 53.99 5.24 -15.26
N THR A 4 52.79 5.77 -15.49
CA THR A 4 51.49 5.06 -15.50
C THR A 4 51.30 3.86 -14.56
N ILE A 5 50.43 4.01 -13.54
CA ILE A 5 49.46 2.97 -13.17
C ILE A 5 48.11 3.66 -12.93
N ILE A 6 47.19 3.40 -13.84
CA ILE A 6 45.81 3.85 -13.86
C ILE A 6 45.03 2.96 -12.87
N SER A 7 44.56 3.53 -11.77
CA SER A 7 43.61 2.84 -10.87
C SER A 7 42.20 3.03 -11.43
N LEU A 8 41.81 2.12 -12.33
CA LEU A 8 40.49 2.10 -12.95
C LEU A 8 39.49 1.38 -12.01
N PHE A 9 38.95 2.09 -11.03
CA PHE A 9 37.68 1.68 -10.41
C PHE A 9 36.54 2.13 -11.33
N LEU A 10 36.19 1.28 -12.30
CA LEU A 10 34.93 1.39 -13.03
C LEU A 10 33.84 0.67 -12.24
N VAL A 11 33.22 1.38 -11.29
CA VAL A 11 31.88 1.03 -10.82
C VAL A 11 30.98 2.19 -11.18
N ALA A 12 30.31 2.07 -12.33
CA ALA A 12 29.07 2.77 -12.60
C ALA A 12 28.33 2.02 -13.70
N ILE A 13 27.90 0.79 -13.40
CA ILE A 13 26.74 0.24 -14.09
C ILE A 13 25.54 1.01 -13.53
N GLY A 14 25.28 2.17 -14.12
CA GLY A 14 24.04 2.91 -13.95
C GLY A 14 22.91 2.15 -14.64
N LEU A 15 22.54 0.98 -14.10
CA LEU A 15 21.24 0.39 -14.37
C LEU A 15 20.24 1.15 -13.51
N PHE A 16 19.73 2.25 -14.07
CA PHE A 16 18.55 2.91 -13.54
C PHE A 16 17.37 1.95 -13.72
N ALA A 17 17.17 1.05 -12.76
CA ALA A 17 16.00 0.19 -12.71
C ALA A 17 14.78 1.08 -12.40
N PRO A 18 13.84 1.27 -13.33
CA PRO A 18 12.62 2.01 -13.03
C PRO A 18 11.79 1.15 -12.08
N GLY A 19 11.68 1.57 -10.82
CA GLY A 19 10.83 0.90 -9.82
C GLY A 19 11.46 0.66 -8.46
N LEU A 20 12.75 0.95 -8.26
CA LEU A 20 13.37 0.84 -6.94
C LEU A 20 13.11 2.12 -6.14
N CYS A 21 12.06 2.15 -5.33
CA CYS A 21 11.94 3.19 -4.30
C CYS A 21 12.85 2.83 -3.13
N LEU A 22 13.85 3.68 -2.86
CA LEU A 22 14.72 3.58 -1.69
C LEU A 22 14.05 4.24 -0.48
N GLY A 23 12.95 3.64 0.02
CA GLY A 23 12.32 4.06 1.28
C GLY A 23 13.14 3.56 2.47
N GLN A 24 13.70 4.46 3.27
CA GLN A 24 14.67 4.10 4.34
C GLN A 24 14.08 4.12 5.77
N GLY A 25 12.78 4.39 5.96
CA GLY A 25 12.19 4.51 7.30
C GLY A 25 11.54 3.23 7.87
N LEU A 26 10.87 2.41 7.04
CA LEU A 26 10.03 1.32 7.54
C LEU A 26 10.74 -0.05 7.60
N GLN A 27 11.15 -0.47 8.80
CA GLN A 27 11.88 -1.72 9.06
C GLN A 27 11.00 -2.98 9.18
N THR A 28 9.68 -2.82 9.36
CA THR A 28 8.75 -3.95 9.53
C THR A 28 8.83 -4.93 8.37
N ARG A 29 8.95 -6.23 8.68
CA ARG A 29 8.99 -7.31 7.68
C ARG A 29 7.61 -7.96 7.48
N PRO A 30 7.31 -8.50 6.29
CA PRO A 30 6.01 -9.13 6.01
C PRO A 30 5.65 -10.25 6.98
N GLU A 31 6.62 -11.06 7.41
CA GLU A 31 6.39 -12.18 8.33
C GLU A 31 5.89 -11.71 9.70
N GLN A 32 6.26 -10.49 10.11
CA GLN A 32 5.75 -9.90 11.36
C GLN A 32 4.25 -9.60 11.23
N LEU A 33 3.79 -9.09 10.08
CA LEU A 33 2.36 -8.85 9.84
C LEU A 33 1.58 -10.15 9.77
N VAL A 34 2.11 -11.16 9.06
CA VAL A 34 1.48 -12.48 8.94
C VAL A 34 1.40 -13.18 10.31
N LYS A 35 2.41 -13.03 11.16
CA LYS A 35 2.37 -13.56 12.54
C LYS A 35 1.24 -12.92 13.36
N LEU A 36 1.01 -11.62 13.18
CA LEU A 36 -0.04 -10.88 13.87
C LEU A 36 -1.44 -11.15 13.28
N ALA A 37 -1.51 -11.44 11.98
CA ALA A 37 -2.74 -11.70 11.24
C ALA A 37 -2.57 -12.97 10.37
N PRO A 38 -2.75 -14.18 10.92
CA PRO A 38 -2.45 -15.43 10.21
C PRO A 38 -3.26 -15.69 8.94
N ARG A 39 -4.39 -14.99 8.77
CA ARG A 39 -5.22 -15.06 7.55
C ARG A 39 -4.81 -14.08 6.46
N LEU A 40 -3.97 -13.10 6.76
CA LEU A 40 -3.43 -12.20 5.75
C LEU A 40 -2.47 -12.96 4.84
N SER A 41 -2.69 -12.90 3.53
CA SER A 41 -1.77 -13.52 2.57
C SER A 41 -0.35 -12.95 2.73
N PRO A 42 0.70 -13.79 2.82
CA PRO A 42 2.08 -13.33 2.84
C PRO A 42 2.43 -12.44 1.65
N LYS A 43 1.84 -12.73 0.48
CA LYS A 43 2.05 -11.91 -0.72
C LYS A 43 1.42 -10.52 -0.58
N VAL A 44 0.24 -10.43 0.03
CA VAL A 44 -0.43 -9.15 0.26
C VAL A 44 0.31 -8.34 1.33
N ALA A 45 0.82 -8.99 2.38
CA ALA A 45 1.68 -8.33 3.38
C ALA A 45 2.95 -7.75 2.74
N GLU A 46 3.60 -8.50 1.85
CA GLU A 46 4.76 -8.04 1.08
C GLU A 46 4.42 -6.83 0.22
N LEU A 47 3.33 -6.92 -0.57
CA LEU A 47 2.88 -5.81 -1.43
C LEU A 47 2.56 -4.55 -0.61
N ALA A 48 1.85 -4.70 0.51
CA ALA A 48 1.46 -3.58 1.36
C ALA A 48 2.68 -2.86 1.97
N LEU A 49 3.65 -3.60 2.50
CA LEU A 49 4.86 -3.02 3.08
C LEU A 49 5.76 -2.40 2.01
N ASN A 50 5.88 -3.02 0.83
CA ASN A 50 6.63 -2.43 -0.28
C ASN A 50 5.99 -1.13 -0.74
N ALA A 51 4.67 -1.09 -0.93
CA ALA A 51 3.97 0.12 -1.30
C ALA A 51 4.13 1.23 -0.24
N ALA A 52 4.00 0.88 1.04
CA ALA A 52 4.20 1.82 2.15
C ALA A 52 5.62 2.41 2.16
N ARG A 53 6.66 1.59 1.98
CA ARG A 53 8.06 2.07 1.84
C ARG A 53 8.23 3.00 0.65
N CYS A 54 7.58 2.72 -0.47
CA CYS A 54 7.62 3.58 -1.66
C CYS A 54 6.98 4.95 -1.43
N ALA A 55 5.96 5.03 -0.57
CA ALA A 55 5.27 6.26 -0.27
C ALA A 55 5.86 7.07 0.89
N ASP A 56 6.72 6.47 1.72
CA ASP A 56 7.39 7.15 2.85
C ASP A 56 8.13 8.43 2.40
N SER A 57 8.64 8.48 1.16
CA SER A 57 9.24 9.69 0.58
C SER A 57 8.24 10.73 0.07
N LYS A 58 6.95 10.38 -0.07
CA LYS A 58 5.86 11.23 -0.58
C LYS A 58 4.87 11.65 0.50
N LEU A 59 4.86 10.96 1.64
CA LEU A 59 4.00 11.24 2.79
C LEU A 59 4.66 12.32 3.67
N GLU A 60 4.90 13.51 3.10
CA GLU A 60 5.60 14.63 3.78
C GLU A 60 4.86 15.26 4.98
N GLN A 61 3.77 14.66 5.51
CA GLN A 61 2.96 15.31 6.56
C GLN A 61 2.52 14.44 7.74
N GLY A 62 3.21 13.34 7.99
CA GLY A 62 3.07 12.69 9.28
C GLY A 62 3.55 11.26 9.25
N GLU A 63 4.32 10.92 10.27
CA GLU A 63 4.65 9.56 10.65
C GLU A 63 3.43 8.65 10.46
N ALA A 64 3.37 7.94 9.33
CA ALA A 64 2.33 6.96 9.07
C ALA A 64 2.65 5.71 9.89
N ASN A 65 2.54 5.85 11.21
CA ASN A 65 2.77 4.81 12.20
C ASN A 65 1.71 3.71 12.10
N LYS A 66 0.71 3.85 11.22
CA LYS A 66 -0.31 2.84 10.99
C LYS A 66 -0.41 2.45 9.53
N LEU A 67 -0.53 1.16 9.28
CA LEU A 67 -0.76 0.59 7.96
C LEU A 67 -2.08 -0.18 7.97
N ALA A 68 -3.01 0.25 7.13
CA ALA A 68 -4.29 -0.41 6.93
C ALA A 68 -4.20 -1.30 5.68
N VAL A 69 -4.48 -2.59 5.81
CA VAL A 69 -4.34 -3.58 4.75
C VAL A 69 -5.68 -4.27 4.52
N ILE A 70 -6.15 -4.25 3.27
CA ILE A 70 -7.31 -5.03 2.83
C ILE A 70 -6.83 -6.15 1.92
N ASP A 71 -7.10 -7.40 2.28
CA ASP A 71 -6.83 -8.56 1.42
C ASP A 71 -8.11 -8.96 0.65
N TYR A 72 -8.25 -8.43 -0.56
CA TYR A 72 -9.38 -8.76 -1.43
C TYR A 72 -9.37 -10.19 -1.97
N SER A 73 -8.30 -10.98 -1.73
CA SER A 73 -8.31 -12.42 -2.03
C SER A 73 -9.17 -13.23 -1.05
N LEU A 74 -9.65 -12.62 0.04
CA LEU A 74 -10.63 -13.22 0.95
C LEU A 74 -12.07 -12.77 0.63
N PRO A 75 -13.09 -13.61 0.90
CA PRO A 75 -14.49 -13.22 0.76
C PRO A 75 -14.86 -12.04 1.68
N SER A 76 -15.78 -11.20 1.25
CA SER A 76 -16.32 -10.05 2.01
C SER A 76 -17.07 -10.44 3.28
N VAL A 77 -17.50 -11.70 3.38
CA VAL A 77 -18.11 -12.28 4.58
C VAL A 77 -17.09 -12.70 5.65
N GLU A 78 -15.79 -12.64 5.34
CA GLU A 78 -14.71 -12.90 6.27
C GLU A 78 -13.96 -11.62 6.63
N LYS A 79 -13.43 -11.54 7.86
CA LYS A 79 -12.58 -10.42 8.23
C LYS A 79 -11.31 -10.44 7.37
N ARG A 80 -11.11 -9.35 6.65
CA ARG A 80 -10.07 -9.19 5.62
C ARG A 80 -9.46 -7.79 5.61
N PHE A 81 -9.74 -7.02 6.65
CA PHE A 81 -9.22 -5.69 6.87
C PHE A 81 -8.46 -5.66 8.19
N TRP A 82 -7.19 -5.31 8.14
CA TRP A 82 -6.33 -5.20 9.31
C TRP A 82 -5.74 -3.80 9.40
N VAL A 83 -5.68 -3.25 10.60
CA VAL A 83 -4.90 -2.05 10.90
C VAL A 83 -3.74 -2.46 11.78
N PHE A 84 -2.53 -2.20 11.32
CA PHE A 84 -1.30 -2.42 12.07
C PHE A 84 -0.76 -1.10 12.57
N ASP A 85 -0.20 -1.10 13.76
CA ASP A 85 0.72 -0.05 14.20
C ASP A 85 2.14 -0.54 13.91
N LEU A 86 2.92 0.26 13.21
CA LEU A 86 4.25 -0.07 12.70
C LEU A 86 5.36 0.29 13.70
N ASN A 87 5.06 1.10 14.73
CA ASN A 87 6.00 1.42 15.80
C ASN A 87 5.94 0.33 16.87
N GLY A 88 6.68 -0.75 16.63
CA GLY A 88 6.54 -2.00 17.38
C GLY A 88 5.32 -2.78 16.85
N PRO A 89 5.49 -3.52 15.74
CA PRO A 89 4.41 -4.14 14.98
C PRO A 89 3.35 -4.81 15.87
N LYS A 90 2.15 -4.25 15.90
CA LYS A 90 1.00 -4.80 16.62
C LYS A 90 -0.26 -4.69 15.78
N LEU A 91 -1.14 -5.67 15.93
CA LEU A 91 -2.47 -5.64 15.34
C LEU A 91 -3.36 -4.71 16.17
N VAL A 92 -3.90 -3.67 15.54
CA VAL A 92 -4.79 -2.69 16.16
C VAL A 92 -6.26 -3.08 15.95
N SER A 93 -6.63 -3.52 14.75
CA SER A 93 -7.98 -3.99 14.45
C SER A 93 -7.98 -5.08 13.39
N GLU A 94 -9.00 -5.94 13.43
CA GLU A 94 -9.31 -6.94 12.41
C GLU A 94 -10.83 -6.93 12.18
N GLU A 95 -11.25 -6.55 10.97
CA GLU A 95 -12.65 -6.23 10.67
C GLU A 95 -13.13 -6.78 9.32
N LEU A 96 -14.45 -6.78 9.15
CA LEU A 96 -15.11 -6.94 7.86
C LEU A 96 -14.98 -5.67 7.02
N VAL A 97 -14.90 -5.82 5.70
CA VAL A 97 -14.90 -4.67 4.78
C VAL A 97 -15.62 -5.00 3.47
N ALA A 98 -16.51 -4.10 3.07
CA ALA A 98 -17.20 -4.19 1.79
C ALA A 98 -16.27 -3.86 0.61
N HIS A 99 -16.69 -4.20 -0.61
CA HIS A 99 -16.06 -3.76 -1.85
C HIS A 99 -17.09 -3.08 -2.77
N GLY A 100 -16.61 -2.43 -3.83
CA GLY A 100 -17.49 -1.79 -4.82
C GLY A 100 -18.51 -2.76 -5.42
N LYS A 101 -19.72 -2.25 -5.70
CA LYS A 101 -20.85 -3.03 -6.24
C LYS A 101 -20.49 -3.86 -7.47
N ASN A 102 -19.62 -3.32 -8.33
CA ASN A 102 -19.23 -3.95 -9.59
C ASN A 102 -17.92 -4.77 -9.48
N SER A 103 -17.37 -4.96 -8.27
CA SER A 103 -16.13 -5.71 -8.05
C SER A 103 -16.34 -7.22 -7.95
N GLY A 104 -17.57 -7.67 -7.71
CA GLY A 104 -17.94 -9.07 -7.54
C GLY A 104 -19.03 -9.21 -6.48
N LEU A 105 -19.47 -10.46 -6.27
CA LEU A 105 -20.44 -10.79 -5.23
C LEU A 105 -19.73 -10.86 -3.88
N ASP A 106 -19.57 -12.05 -3.33
CA ASP A 106 -18.91 -12.31 -2.06
C ASP A 106 -17.38 -12.18 -2.20
N ARG A 107 -16.80 -12.51 -3.36
CA ARG A 107 -15.37 -12.30 -3.66
C ARG A 107 -15.16 -11.16 -4.66
N ALA A 108 -14.19 -10.29 -4.39
CA ALA A 108 -13.78 -9.25 -5.34
C ALA A 108 -12.86 -9.86 -6.40
N GLY A 109 -13.23 -9.74 -7.67
CA GLY A 109 -12.41 -10.18 -8.80
C GLY A 109 -12.21 -9.11 -9.87
N LYS A 110 -12.88 -7.96 -9.75
CA LYS A 110 -12.77 -6.85 -10.70
C LYS A 110 -12.47 -5.55 -9.97
N PHE A 111 -11.53 -4.79 -10.51
CA PHE A 111 -11.08 -3.52 -9.93
C PHE A 111 -10.92 -2.49 -11.02
N SER A 112 -11.03 -1.22 -10.66
CA SER A 112 -10.88 -0.13 -11.63
C SER A 112 -10.41 1.15 -10.98
N ASN A 113 -9.65 1.91 -11.75
CA ASN A 113 -9.28 3.29 -11.45
C ASN A 113 -10.19 4.30 -12.17
N ARG A 114 -11.21 3.85 -12.92
CA ARG A 114 -12.07 4.76 -13.67
C ARG A 114 -13.18 5.31 -12.76
N PRO A 115 -13.36 6.65 -12.69
CA PRO A 115 -14.51 7.26 -12.03
C PRO A 115 -15.84 6.68 -12.55
N GLY A 116 -16.82 6.53 -11.67
CA GLY A 116 -18.14 5.98 -12.01
C GLY A 116 -18.19 4.47 -12.27
N SER A 117 -17.08 3.73 -12.20
CA SER A 117 -17.09 2.27 -12.42
C SER A 117 -17.83 1.47 -11.33
N LEU A 118 -18.02 2.06 -10.15
CA LEU A 118 -18.54 1.41 -8.93
C LEU A 118 -17.73 0.18 -8.48
N GLN A 119 -16.48 0.08 -8.92
CA GLN A 119 -15.54 -0.97 -8.52
C GLN A 119 -14.58 -0.42 -7.46
N SER A 120 -14.12 -1.28 -6.56
CA SER A 120 -12.97 -0.97 -5.73
C SER A 120 -11.73 -0.72 -6.61
N SER A 121 -10.83 0.13 -6.14
CA SER A 121 -9.52 0.37 -6.75
C SER A 121 -8.44 -0.30 -5.90
N LEU A 122 -7.43 -0.90 -6.53
CA LEU A 122 -6.29 -1.53 -5.85
C LEU A 122 -5.16 -0.52 -5.63
N GLY A 123 -4.11 -0.91 -4.92
CA GLY A 123 -2.93 -0.07 -4.68
C GLY A 123 -3.02 0.74 -3.39
N LEU A 124 -2.02 1.57 -3.17
CA LEU A 124 -1.81 2.33 -1.95
C LEU A 124 -2.64 3.60 -1.90
N PHE A 125 -3.26 3.83 -0.75
CA PHE A 125 -4.03 5.03 -0.47
C PHE A 125 -3.39 5.83 0.67
N GLY A 126 -3.38 7.15 0.51
CA GLY A 126 -3.20 8.10 1.60
C GLY A 126 -4.55 8.49 2.20
N ILE A 127 -4.53 8.93 3.46
CA ILE A 127 -5.69 9.54 4.10
C ILE A 127 -5.71 11.02 3.73
N GLY A 128 -6.81 11.46 3.10
CA GLY A 128 -7.06 12.86 2.79
C GLY A 128 -7.95 13.53 3.84
N GLY A 129 -8.75 14.51 3.39
CA GLY A 129 -9.66 15.25 4.25
C GLY A 129 -10.79 14.39 4.85
N ARG A 130 -11.31 14.84 6.01
CA ARG A 130 -12.54 14.29 6.61
C ARG A 130 -13.77 14.86 5.90
N TYR A 131 -14.84 14.10 5.85
CA TYR A 131 -16.15 14.58 5.39
C TYR A 131 -17.28 13.84 6.12
N THR A 132 -18.51 14.36 6.03
CA THR A 132 -19.69 13.67 6.56
C THR A 132 -20.45 13.04 5.41
N GLY A 133 -20.48 11.70 5.38
CA GLY A 133 -21.22 10.93 4.39
C GLY A 133 -22.56 10.44 4.94
N LYS A 134 -23.26 9.64 4.15
CA LYS A 134 -24.54 9.00 4.54
C LYS A 134 -24.46 8.09 5.78
N HIS A 135 -23.24 7.71 6.18
CA HIS A 135 -22.96 6.88 7.35
C HIS A 135 -22.19 7.64 8.44
N GLY A 136 -22.19 8.98 8.40
CA GLY A 136 -21.51 9.83 9.38
C GLY A 136 -20.07 10.16 8.99
N ASN A 137 -19.23 10.36 10.02
CA ASN A 137 -17.84 10.79 9.86
C ASN A 137 -17.04 9.82 8.98
N SER A 138 -16.47 10.35 7.91
CA SER A 138 -15.80 9.60 6.86
C SER A 138 -14.47 10.25 6.50
N LEU A 139 -13.56 9.45 5.92
CA LEU A 139 -12.27 9.90 5.42
C LEU A 139 -12.23 9.79 3.90
N ARG A 140 -11.66 10.79 3.23
CA ARG A 140 -11.28 10.69 1.82
C ARG A 140 -10.02 9.84 1.72
N LEU A 141 -9.96 9.03 0.67
CA LEU A 141 -8.79 8.23 0.34
C LEU A 141 -8.21 8.76 -0.97
N ILE A 142 -6.92 9.08 -0.95
CA ILE A 142 -6.18 9.63 -2.10
C ILE A 142 -5.33 8.48 -2.66
N GLY A 143 -5.47 8.17 -3.95
CA GLY A 143 -4.65 7.12 -4.57
C GLY A 143 -3.23 7.62 -4.86
N LEU A 144 -2.23 6.86 -4.44
CA LEU A 144 -0.81 7.27 -4.50
C LEU A 144 0.00 6.59 -5.61
N GLU A 145 -0.62 5.70 -6.38
CA GLU A 145 0.03 4.92 -7.44
C GLU A 145 -0.46 5.35 -8.83
N GLN A 146 0.45 5.99 -9.58
CA GLN A 146 0.21 6.43 -10.95
C GLN A 146 -0.10 5.24 -11.86
N GLY A 147 -1.13 5.37 -12.69
CA GLY A 147 -1.64 4.29 -13.54
C GLY A 147 -2.51 3.25 -12.81
N ILE A 148 -2.43 3.14 -11.48
CA ILE A 148 -3.13 2.11 -10.70
C ILE A 148 -4.33 2.68 -9.96
N ASN A 149 -4.15 3.74 -9.16
CA ASN A 149 -5.24 4.34 -8.39
C ASN A 149 -5.24 5.87 -8.30
N HIS A 150 -4.38 6.55 -9.05
CA HIS A 150 -4.30 8.01 -9.06
C HIS A 150 -5.62 8.78 -9.29
N LEU A 151 -6.67 8.17 -9.86
CA LEU A 151 -7.99 8.81 -10.06
C LEU A 151 -8.99 8.46 -8.94
N ALA A 152 -8.50 7.89 -7.85
CA ALA A 152 -9.31 7.39 -6.75
C ALA A 152 -9.99 8.45 -5.89
N GLU A 153 -9.54 9.69 -5.91
CA GLU A 153 -10.20 10.74 -5.12
C GLU A 153 -11.41 11.34 -5.86
N GLU A 154 -11.36 11.34 -7.20
CA GLU A 154 -12.35 11.97 -8.09
C GLU A 154 -13.68 11.18 -8.23
N ARG A 155 -13.82 10.05 -7.51
CA ARG A 155 -14.92 9.08 -7.64
C ARG A 155 -16.05 9.24 -6.63
#